data_AF-A0A1J4JKW6-F1
#
_entry.id   AF-A0A1J4JKW6-F1
#
_cell.length_a   1.000
_cell.length_b   1.000
_cell.length_c   1.000
_cell.angle_alpha   90.00
_cell.angle_beta   90.00
_cell.angle_gamma   90.00
#
_symmetry.space_group_name_H-M   'P 1'
#
loop_
_entity.id
_entity.type
_entity.pdbx_description
1 polymer ?
#
loop_
_entity_poly.entity_id
_entity_poly.type
_entity_poly.pdbx_seq_one_letter_code
_entity_poly.pdbx_strand_id
1 'polypeptide(L)'
;MNLAASIQLDKVALDKSLYSIIRNDDAKGLEEFCKPYQNPIIVECPKNGPKILQDNPSLLSIAAFYGSEKCVDFLLNSNTRVSIADSAGRTPSHFAAAANKVAILDKLNSHKHPIRICLPDSHECSISHYAALHDHVDVLKWCLQNNIPIDIPSKLGSPIHYACKAKSKNVIQYLANLNIEAKKANPSLDSSNFPINMNRLVGKFTPLNILLDNQFYEPIPKLIEAGLDLNAPLYHNWPIIFYAVRGKFSQVQFLVDQKCEVNQRAANGWTPMHVAAQERNIQAVKIFLEKGADPHTLTMNKSSPFSLAAGFSPKDRKAETAQLIKEAVAAKIARMIVQKKLEQLKKAKKK
;
A
#
# COMPACT_ATOMS: atom_id res chain seq x y z
N MET A 1 -10.64 39.25 -5.96
CA MET A 1 -11.97 39.04 -5.36
C MET A 1 -11.79 38.25 -4.07
N ASN A 2 -12.21 38.84 -2.95
CA ASN A 2 -11.89 38.41 -1.58
C ASN A 2 -12.44 37.01 -1.25
N LEU A 3 -11.53 36.12 -0.83
CA LEU A 3 -11.82 34.76 -0.36
C LEU A 3 -11.58 34.72 1.16
N ALA A 4 -12.36 35.49 1.92
CA ALA A 4 -12.32 35.48 3.38
C ALA A 4 -13.57 36.16 3.98
N ALA A 5 -14.75 35.57 3.78
CA ALA A 5 -15.81 35.71 4.78
C ALA A 5 -15.58 34.57 5.78
N SER A 6 -14.82 34.84 6.84
CA SER A 6 -14.65 33.91 7.95
C SER A 6 -16.00 33.71 8.62
N ILE A 7 -16.68 32.59 8.33
CA ILE A 7 -17.81 32.16 9.15
C ILE A 7 -17.24 31.88 10.54
N GLN A 8 -17.73 32.60 11.52
CA GLN A 8 -17.42 32.35 12.92
C GLN A 8 -18.16 31.06 13.31
N LEU A 9 -17.44 29.97 13.51
CA LEU A 9 -18.01 28.66 13.84
C LEU A 9 -18.20 28.56 15.34
N ASP A 10 -19.37 28.10 15.77
CA ASP A 10 -19.64 27.84 17.18
C ASP A 10 -18.91 26.54 17.58
N LYS A 11 -18.09 26.62 18.63
CA LYS A 11 -17.35 25.48 19.18
C LYS A 11 -18.07 24.94 20.40
N VAL A 12 -18.40 23.65 20.39
CA VAL A 12 -19.09 22.99 21.49
C VAL A 12 -18.38 21.69 21.87
N ALA A 13 -18.28 21.41 23.17
CA ALA A 13 -17.71 20.16 23.65
C ALA A 13 -18.68 19.00 23.38
N LEU A 14 -18.17 17.87 22.87
CA LEU A 14 -18.96 16.65 22.75
C LEU A 14 -19.18 16.04 24.14
N ASP A 15 -20.42 16.09 24.61
CA ASP A 15 -20.83 15.40 25.83
C ASP A 15 -21.55 14.07 25.52
N LYS A 16 -21.90 13.33 26.57
CA LYS A 16 -22.61 12.04 26.43
C LYS A 16 -24.02 12.20 25.85
N SER A 17 -24.66 13.35 26.08
CA SER A 17 -26.02 13.63 25.63
C SER A 17 -26.04 13.80 24.10
N LEU A 18 -25.23 14.71 23.58
CA LEU A 18 -25.09 14.96 22.15
C LEU A 18 -24.61 13.73 21.39
N TYR A 19 -23.69 12.96 21.99
CA TYR A 19 -23.27 11.69 21.43
C TYR A 19 -24.43 10.69 21.30
N SER A 20 -25.27 10.58 22.33
CA SER A 20 -26.45 9.70 22.33
C SER A 20 -27.48 10.14 21.29
N ILE A 21 -27.78 11.45 21.21
CA ILE A 21 -28.69 12.04 20.24
C ILE A 21 -28.29 11.65 18.81
N ILE A 22 -27.03 11.91 18.45
CA ILE A 22 -26.54 11.61 17.09
C ILE A 22 -26.53 10.10 16.86
N ARG A 23 -25.98 9.31 17.79
CA ARG A 23 -25.84 7.86 17.63
C ARG A 23 -27.19 7.14 17.51
N ASN A 24 -28.24 7.66 18.15
CA ASN A 24 -29.60 7.12 18.07
C ASN A 24 -30.42 7.69 16.89
N ASP A 25 -29.79 8.50 16.03
CA ASP A 25 -30.42 9.16 14.89
C ASP A 25 -31.64 10.02 15.27
N ASP A 26 -31.55 10.70 16.43
CA ASP A 26 -32.58 11.59 16.95
C ASP A 26 -32.43 13.01 16.38
N ALA A 27 -33.00 13.22 15.19
CA ALA A 27 -32.99 14.52 14.52
C ALA A 27 -33.70 15.63 15.32
N LYS A 28 -34.73 15.30 16.11
CA LYS A 28 -35.47 16.31 16.91
C LYS A 28 -34.64 16.76 18.09
N GLY A 29 -34.04 15.81 18.82
CA GLY A 29 -33.09 16.14 19.89
C GLY A 29 -31.90 16.94 19.36
N LEU A 30 -31.41 16.61 18.15
CA LEU A 30 -30.34 17.36 17.51
C LEU A 30 -30.76 18.79 17.12
N GLU A 31 -31.97 18.95 16.59
CA GLU A 31 -32.55 20.26 16.30
C GLU A 31 -32.67 21.11 17.55
N GLU A 32 -33.23 20.56 18.63
CA GLU A 32 -33.33 21.24 19.93
C GLU A 32 -31.98 21.65 20.49
N PHE A 33 -30.98 20.78 20.37
CA PHE A 33 -29.60 21.09 20.74
C PHE A 33 -29.02 22.23 19.90
N CYS A 34 -29.33 22.29 18.60
CA CYS A 34 -28.78 23.30 17.68
C CYS A 34 -29.45 24.68 17.82
N LYS A 35 -30.71 24.77 18.33
CA LYS A 35 -31.47 26.02 18.46
C LYS A 35 -30.71 27.22 19.06
N PRO A 36 -29.84 27.06 20.09
CA PRO A 36 -29.10 28.19 20.68
C PRO A 36 -27.98 28.74 19.79
N TYR A 37 -27.58 28.03 18.74
CA TYR A 37 -26.40 28.32 17.93
C TYR A 37 -26.82 28.93 16.58
N GLN A 38 -26.18 30.03 16.20
CA GLN A 38 -26.54 30.76 14.97
C GLN A 38 -25.73 30.31 13.74
N ASN A 39 -24.64 29.58 13.94
CA ASN A 39 -23.68 29.23 12.89
C ASN A 39 -23.40 27.71 12.83
N PRO A 40 -22.73 27.22 11.76
CA PRO A 40 -22.35 25.81 11.68
C PRO A 40 -21.45 25.40 12.86
N ILE A 41 -21.76 24.27 13.49
CA ILE A 41 -21.14 23.86 14.76
C ILE A 41 -19.95 22.91 14.51
N ILE A 42 -18.79 23.27 15.04
CA ILE A 42 -17.65 22.34 15.21
C ILE A 42 -17.72 21.76 16.62
N VAL A 43 -17.43 20.47 16.72
CA VAL A 43 -17.47 19.76 17.98
C VAL A 43 -16.06 19.38 18.42
N GLU A 44 -15.71 19.73 19.65
CA GLU A 44 -14.49 19.28 20.32
C GLU A 44 -14.74 17.92 20.98
N CYS A 45 -14.16 16.87 20.41
CA CYS A 45 -14.37 15.50 20.90
C CYS A 45 -13.40 15.15 22.04
N PRO A 46 -13.85 14.41 23.07
CA PRO A 46 -12.96 13.94 24.12
C PRO A 46 -11.91 12.96 23.58
N LYS A 47 -10.69 13.01 24.14
CA LYS A 47 -9.55 12.16 23.76
C LYS A 47 -9.80 10.64 23.89
N ASN A 48 -10.86 10.24 24.58
CA ASN A 48 -11.22 8.83 24.81
C ASN A 48 -12.22 8.28 23.77
N GLY A 49 -12.71 9.10 22.84
CA GLY A 49 -13.62 8.65 21.76
C GLY A 49 -12.88 7.98 20.59
N PRO A 50 -13.62 7.52 19.55
CA PRO A 50 -13.03 6.96 18.34
C PRO A 50 -11.95 7.87 17.75
N LYS A 51 -10.79 7.32 17.40
CA LYS A 51 -9.61 8.10 17.00
C LYS A 51 -9.88 9.08 15.87
N ILE A 52 -10.69 8.68 14.88
CA ILE A 52 -11.04 9.55 13.74
C ILE A 52 -11.83 10.79 14.17
N LEU A 53 -12.56 10.76 15.29
CA LEU A 53 -13.34 11.90 15.77
C LEU A 53 -12.52 12.88 16.62
N GLN A 54 -11.25 12.60 16.93
CA GLN A 54 -10.48 13.40 17.88
C GLN A 54 -9.96 14.74 17.33
N ASP A 55 -10.03 14.97 16.01
CA ASP A 55 -9.43 16.15 15.37
C ASP A 55 -10.47 17.27 15.09
N ASN A 56 -11.42 17.46 15.99
CA ASN A 56 -12.47 18.50 15.94
C ASN A 56 -13.39 18.45 14.70
N PRO A 57 -14.14 17.34 14.50
CA PRO A 57 -15.09 17.20 13.40
C PRO A 57 -16.33 18.12 13.55
N SER A 58 -17.02 18.36 12.44
CA SER A 58 -18.35 18.98 12.45
C SER A 58 -19.42 18.02 12.96
N LEU A 59 -20.59 18.53 13.40
CA LEU A 59 -21.75 17.69 13.71
C LEU A 59 -22.14 16.78 12.54
N LEU A 60 -22.06 17.31 11.31
CA LEU A 60 -22.36 16.54 10.10
C LEU A 60 -21.34 15.41 9.89
N SER A 61 -20.07 15.64 10.19
CA SER A 61 -19.03 14.61 10.16
C SER A 61 -19.28 13.50 11.19
N ILE A 62 -19.72 13.86 12.40
CA ILE A 62 -20.07 12.89 13.45
C ILE A 62 -21.30 12.07 13.04
N ALA A 63 -22.37 12.72 12.58
CA ALA A 63 -23.57 12.04 12.08
C ALA A 63 -23.25 11.13 10.89
N ALA A 64 -22.37 11.59 9.99
CA ALA A 64 -21.91 10.80 8.85
C ALA A 64 -21.12 9.55 9.27
N PHE A 65 -20.27 9.65 10.30
CA PHE A 65 -19.55 8.51 10.87
C PHE A 65 -20.51 7.45 11.45
N TYR A 66 -21.52 7.88 12.23
CA TYR A 66 -22.48 6.94 12.82
C TYR A 66 -23.49 6.38 11.80
N GLY A 67 -23.68 7.06 10.66
CA GLY A 67 -24.70 6.70 9.69
C GLY A 67 -26.09 7.17 10.11
N SER A 68 -26.16 8.28 10.83
CA SER A 68 -27.41 8.84 11.37
C SER A 68 -28.13 9.63 10.27
N GLU A 69 -28.92 8.92 9.46
CA GLU A 69 -29.56 9.46 8.26
C GLU A 69 -30.48 10.65 8.53
N LYS A 70 -31.34 10.58 9.55
CA LYS A 70 -32.26 11.68 9.89
C LYS A 70 -31.51 12.90 10.39
N CYS A 71 -30.49 12.69 11.23
CA CYS A 71 -29.61 13.75 11.69
C CYS A 71 -28.87 14.41 10.52
N VAL A 72 -28.38 13.62 9.56
CA VAL A 72 -27.74 14.13 8.33
C VAL A 72 -28.74 14.95 7.51
N ASP A 73 -29.95 14.46 7.27
CA ASP A 73 -30.99 15.19 6.52
C ASP A 73 -31.32 16.54 7.17
N PHE A 74 -31.49 16.56 8.49
CA PHE A 74 -31.70 17.80 9.25
C PHE A 74 -30.55 18.79 9.05
N LEU A 75 -29.30 18.34 9.22
CA LEU A 75 -28.12 19.20 9.12
C LEU A 75 -27.92 19.73 7.70
N LEU A 76 -28.18 18.93 6.67
CA LEU A 76 -28.11 19.34 5.26
C LEU A 76 -29.16 20.42 4.94
N ASN A 77 -30.39 20.25 5.44
CA ASN A 77 -31.46 21.23 5.25
C ASN A 77 -31.24 22.55 6.02
N SER A 78 -30.41 22.54 7.06
CA SER A 78 -30.15 23.70 7.92
C SER A 78 -29.08 24.68 7.37
N ASN A 79 -28.85 24.72 6.06
CA ASN A 79 -27.77 25.49 5.40
C ASN A 79 -26.35 25.17 5.90
N THR A 80 -26.14 24.02 6.55
CA THR A 80 -24.79 23.57 6.96
C THR A 80 -23.92 23.37 5.73
N ARG A 81 -22.72 23.97 5.72
CA ARG A 81 -21.76 23.72 4.64
C ARG A 81 -21.26 22.28 4.71
N VAL A 82 -21.61 21.47 3.72
CA VAL A 82 -21.19 20.05 3.59
C VAL A 82 -19.67 19.85 3.52
N SER A 83 -18.92 20.90 3.23
CA SER A 83 -17.47 20.87 3.09
C SER A 83 -16.70 21.35 4.33
N ILE A 84 -17.35 21.45 5.50
CA ILE A 84 -16.64 21.79 6.74
C ILE A 84 -15.68 20.64 7.06
N ALA A 85 -14.40 20.96 7.02
CA ALA A 85 -13.32 20.05 7.34
C ALA A 85 -12.90 20.19 8.81
N ASP A 86 -12.45 19.09 9.38
CA ASP A 86 -11.81 19.07 10.68
C ASP A 86 -10.36 19.59 10.62
N SER A 87 -9.60 19.54 11.73
CA SER A 87 -8.22 20.07 11.74
C SER A 87 -7.24 19.27 10.87
N ALA A 88 -7.59 18.03 10.49
CA ALA A 88 -6.85 17.21 9.55
C ALA A 88 -7.31 17.40 8.10
N GLY A 89 -8.25 18.30 7.82
CA GLY A 89 -8.78 18.55 6.48
C GLY A 89 -9.88 17.56 6.06
N ARG A 90 -10.39 16.73 6.96
CA ARG A 90 -11.37 15.68 6.64
C ARG A 90 -12.79 16.24 6.65
N THR A 91 -13.47 16.09 5.53
CA THR A 91 -14.90 16.41 5.33
C THR A 91 -15.82 15.25 5.77
N PRO A 92 -17.14 15.47 5.97
CA PRO A 92 -18.10 14.42 6.32
C PRO A 92 -18.04 13.15 5.45
N SER A 93 -17.70 13.28 4.17
CA SER A 93 -17.55 12.14 3.25
C SER A 93 -16.41 11.20 3.66
N HIS A 94 -15.31 11.70 4.22
CA HIS A 94 -14.24 10.86 4.76
C HIS A 94 -14.71 10.02 5.94
N PHE A 95 -15.52 10.61 6.82
CA PHE A 95 -16.09 9.94 7.98
C PHE A 95 -17.11 8.87 7.57
N ALA A 96 -18.00 9.18 6.63
CA ALA A 96 -18.92 8.20 6.06
C ALA A 96 -18.17 7.04 5.39
N ALA A 97 -17.12 7.34 4.61
CA ALA A 97 -16.29 6.33 3.95
C ALA A 97 -15.55 5.45 4.95
N ALA A 98 -14.99 6.02 6.02
CA ALA A 98 -14.30 5.28 7.07
C ALA A 98 -15.21 4.36 7.90
N ALA A 99 -16.53 4.59 7.87
CA ALA A 99 -17.53 3.82 8.59
C ALA A 99 -18.47 3.00 7.67
N ASN A 100 -18.12 2.88 6.39
CA ASN A 100 -18.90 2.17 5.35
C ASN A 100 -20.36 2.66 5.21
N LYS A 101 -20.59 3.98 5.30
CA LYS A 101 -21.95 4.58 5.27
C LYS A 101 -22.31 5.07 3.87
N VAL A 102 -22.52 4.14 2.94
CA VAL A 102 -22.83 4.46 1.54
C VAL A 102 -24.11 5.30 1.38
N ALA A 103 -25.16 5.02 2.15
CA ALA A 103 -26.39 5.83 2.15
C ALA A 103 -26.14 7.31 2.53
N ILE A 104 -25.18 7.56 3.44
CA ILE A 104 -24.77 8.93 3.75
C ILE A 104 -23.99 9.55 2.59
N LEU A 105 -23.12 8.78 1.92
CA LEU A 105 -22.42 9.27 0.74
C LEU A 105 -23.41 9.68 -0.37
N ASP A 106 -24.49 8.92 -0.58
CA ASP A 106 -25.57 9.28 -1.50
C ASP A 106 -26.25 10.61 -1.12
N LYS A 107 -26.62 10.77 0.16
CA LYS A 107 -27.22 12.01 0.67
C LYS A 107 -26.29 13.22 0.50
N LEU A 108 -25.00 13.04 0.78
CA LEU A 108 -23.99 14.09 0.61
C LEU A 108 -23.76 14.43 -0.87
N ASN A 109 -23.73 13.43 -1.76
CA ASN A 109 -23.50 13.62 -3.19
C ASN A 109 -24.71 14.28 -3.90
N SER A 110 -25.94 14.00 -3.44
CA SER A 110 -27.15 14.57 -4.03
C SER A 110 -27.45 16.02 -3.61
N HIS A 111 -26.78 16.53 -2.57
CA HIS A 111 -27.09 17.83 -1.99
C HIS A 111 -26.38 19.01 -2.69
N LYS A 112 -27.15 19.83 -3.44
CA LYS A 112 -26.89 21.19 -4.01
C LYS A 112 -25.54 21.52 -4.69
N HIS A 113 -24.48 20.74 -4.55
CA HIS A 113 -23.19 20.80 -5.28
C HIS A 113 -22.47 19.44 -5.19
N PRO A 114 -22.71 18.51 -6.15
CA PRO A 114 -22.32 17.09 -6.04
C PRO A 114 -20.80 16.84 -5.90
N ILE A 115 -19.96 17.69 -6.45
CA ILE A 115 -18.53 17.37 -6.67
C ILE A 115 -17.63 17.63 -5.43
N ARG A 116 -18.17 18.19 -4.34
CA ARG A 116 -17.35 18.55 -3.16
C ARG A 116 -17.02 17.41 -2.20
N ILE A 117 -17.64 16.24 -2.36
CA ILE A 117 -17.41 15.06 -1.51
C ILE A 117 -16.04 14.38 -1.74
N CYS A 118 -15.35 14.73 -2.83
CA CYS A 118 -14.07 14.13 -3.23
C CYS A 118 -12.85 15.01 -2.90
N LEU A 119 -13.04 16.11 -2.16
CA LEU A 119 -11.91 16.94 -1.75
C LEU A 119 -10.95 16.11 -0.90
N PRO A 120 -9.64 16.13 -1.20
CA PRO A 120 -8.67 15.45 -0.36
C PRO A 120 -8.54 16.12 1.01
N ASP A 121 -8.14 15.34 2.01
CA ASP A 121 -7.70 15.85 3.30
C ASP A 121 -6.29 16.50 3.23
N SER A 122 -5.75 16.95 4.37
CA SER A 122 -4.43 17.60 4.46
C SER A 122 -3.25 16.71 4.02
N HIS A 123 -3.44 15.39 3.97
CA HIS A 123 -2.47 14.40 3.51
C HIS A 123 -2.72 13.97 2.06
N GLU A 124 -3.62 14.65 1.34
CA GLU A 124 -4.06 14.30 0.00
C GLU A 124 -4.86 12.98 -0.05
N CYS A 125 -5.41 12.53 1.08
CA CYS A 125 -6.22 11.32 1.11
C CYS A 125 -7.65 11.64 0.68
N SER A 126 -8.16 10.91 -0.30
CA SER A 126 -9.57 10.88 -0.68
C SER A 126 -10.34 9.79 0.09
N ILE A 127 -11.67 9.75 -0.08
CA ILE A 127 -12.53 8.71 0.51
C ILE A 127 -12.14 7.27 0.13
N SER A 128 -11.51 7.04 -1.03
CA SER A 128 -11.02 5.71 -1.42
C SER A 128 -9.86 5.23 -0.55
N HIS A 129 -9.04 6.13 -0.01
CA HIS A 129 -7.97 5.80 0.94
C HIS A 129 -8.55 5.32 2.28
N TYR A 130 -9.60 5.99 2.77
CA TYR A 130 -10.29 5.61 4.00
C TYR A 130 -11.01 4.27 3.83
N ALA A 131 -11.71 4.09 2.70
CA ALA A 131 -12.32 2.82 2.35
C ALA A 131 -11.29 1.67 2.32
N ALA A 132 -10.12 1.92 1.73
CA ALA A 132 -9.04 0.94 1.70
C ALA A 132 -8.42 0.67 3.06
N LEU A 133 -8.22 1.70 3.89
CA LEU A 133 -7.68 1.55 5.24
C LEU A 133 -8.61 0.72 6.15
N HIS A 134 -9.92 0.81 5.96
CA HIS A 134 -10.92 0.18 6.80
C HIS A 134 -11.60 -1.06 6.18
N ASP A 135 -11.11 -1.52 5.03
CA ASP A 135 -11.60 -2.71 4.31
C ASP A 135 -13.05 -2.62 3.82
N HIS A 136 -13.44 -1.47 3.28
CA HIS A 136 -14.81 -1.15 2.84
C HIS A 136 -14.94 -1.14 1.32
N VAL A 137 -15.22 -2.32 0.74
CA VAL A 137 -15.40 -2.49 -0.72
C VAL A 137 -16.61 -1.72 -1.25
N ASP A 138 -17.69 -1.60 -0.47
CA ASP A 138 -18.92 -0.96 -0.92
C ASP A 138 -18.72 0.53 -1.24
N VAL A 139 -17.89 1.22 -0.47
CA VAL A 139 -17.49 2.60 -0.76
C VAL A 139 -16.70 2.70 -2.07
N LEU A 140 -15.81 1.75 -2.36
CA LEU A 140 -15.07 1.75 -3.63
C LEU A 140 -15.97 1.49 -4.84
N LYS A 141 -16.93 0.57 -4.71
CA LYS A 141 -17.97 0.34 -5.72
C LYS A 141 -18.80 1.60 -5.95
N TRP A 142 -19.22 2.23 -4.86
CA TRP A 142 -19.97 3.48 -4.91
C TRP A 142 -19.20 4.60 -5.60
N CYS A 143 -17.90 4.74 -5.32
CA CYS A 143 -17.03 5.69 -6.03
C CYS A 143 -17.07 5.46 -7.54
N LEU A 144 -16.86 4.22 -8.00
CA LEU A 144 -16.86 3.91 -9.44
C LEU A 144 -18.22 4.16 -10.10
N GLN A 145 -19.33 3.80 -9.42
CA GLN A 145 -20.69 4.07 -9.90
C GLN A 145 -20.97 5.56 -10.10
N ASN A 146 -20.33 6.42 -9.31
CA ASN A 146 -20.44 7.87 -9.38
C ASN A 146 -19.30 8.53 -10.19
N ASN A 147 -18.54 7.77 -10.98
CA ASN A 147 -17.39 8.24 -11.77
C ASN A 147 -16.28 8.92 -10.95
N ILE A 148 -16.13 8.51 -9.69
CA ILE A 148 -15.08 9.01 -8.79
C ILE A 148 -13.84 8.10 -8.95
N PRO A 149 -12.67 8.65 -9.31
CA PRO A 149 -11.47 7.84 -9.48
C PRO A 149 -11.01 7.24 -8.14
N ILE A 150 -10.60 5.97 -8.17
CA ILE A 150 -10.18 5.25 -6.96
C ILE A 150 -8.67 5.03 -6.86
N ASP A 151 -7.89 5.05 -7.96
CA ASP A 151 -6.41 4.97 -7.90
C ASP A 151 -5.74 6.35 -7.92
N ILE A 152 -6.08 7.19 -6.94
CA ILE A 152 -5.46 8.52 -6.76
C ILE A 152 -4.37 8.40 -5.69
N PRO A 153 -3.15 8.91 -5.90
CA PRO A 153 -2.13 8.93 -4.85
C PRO A 153 -2.39 10.03 -3.81
N SER A 154 -2.17 9.72 -2.54
CA SER A 154 -1.93 10.70 -1.47
C SER A 154 -0.44 10.92 -1.23
N LYS A 155 -0.08 11.77 -0.25
CA LYS A 155 1.31 11.94 0.22
C LYS A 155 1.95 10.66 0.73
N LEU A 156 1.15 9.68 1.16
CA LEU A 156 1.63 8.44 1.80
C LEU A 156 1.41 7.19 0.94
N GLY A 157 0.71 7.29 -0.19
CA GLY A 157 0.42 6.16 -1.07
C GLY A 157 -0.94 6.28 -1.76
N SER A 158 -1.20 5.43 -2.75
CA SER A 158 -2.55 5.23 -3.29
C SER A 158 -3.37 4.25 -2.42
N PRO A 159 -4.68 4.06 -2.64
CA PRO A 159 -5.50 3.20 -1.79
C PRO A 159 -4.99 1.77 -1.63
N ILE A 160 -4.36 1.17 -2.65
CA ILE A 160 -3.75 -0.15 -2.52
C ILE A 160 -2.64 -0.17 -1.44
N HIS A 161 -1.87 0.91 -1.26
CA HIS A 161 -0.88 1.01 -0.18
C HIS A 161 -1.53 0.98 1.20
N TYR A 162 -2.64 1.70 1.36
CA TYR A 162 -3.41 1.75 2.61
C TYR A 162 -4.03 0.38 2.92
N ALA A 163 -4.59 -0.28 1.90
CA ALA A 163 -5.14 -1.63 2.03
C ALA A 163 -4.06 -2.64 2.45
N CYS A 164 -2.88 -2.61 1.81
CA CYS A 164 -1.73 -3.45 2.20
C CYS A 164 -1.25 -3.16 3.63
N LYS A 165 -1.22 -1.90 4.03
CA LYS A 165 -0.78 -1.48 5.37
C LYS A 165 -1.74 -1.97 6.46
N ALA A 166 -3.04 -1.86 6.21
CA ALA A 166 -4.09 -2.30 7.14
C ALA A 166 -4.42 -3.79 7.04
N LYS A 167 -3.87 -4.50 6.04
CA LYS A 167 -4.21 -5.90 5.71
C LYS A 167 -5.70 -6.07 5.35
N SER A 168 -6.26 -5.08 4.66
CA SER A 168 -7.64 -5.02 4.18
C SER A 168 -7.87 -6.00 3.04
N LYS A 169 -8.18 -7.25 3.40
CA LYS A 169 -8.21 -8.38 2.45
C LYS A 169 -9.25 -8.19 1.35
N ASN A 170 -10.45 -7.75 1.73
CA ASN A 170 -11.56 -7.63 0.79
C ASN A 170 -11.27 -6.53 -0.23
N VAL A 171 -10.71 -5.40 0.22
CA VAL A 171 -10.30 -4.32 -0.69
C VAL A 171 -9.14 -4.74 -1.58
N ILE A 172 -8.10 -5.41 -1.06
CA ILE A 172 -6.99 -5.89 -1.89
C ILE A 172 -7.51 -6.83 -2.98
N GLN A 173 -8.38 -7.78 -2.62
CA GLN A 173 -8.97 -8.72 -3.56
C GLN A 173 -9.85 -8.01 -4.61
N TYR A 174 -10.65 -7.03 -4.18
CA TYR A 174 -11.48 -6.23 -5.08
C TYR A 174 -10.65 -5.43 -6.08
N LEU A 175 -9.63 -4.70 -5.61
CA LEU A 175 -8.73 -3.93 -6.46
C LEU A 175 -7.96 -4.82 -7.45
N ALA A 176 -7.52 -6.00 -7.03
CA ALA A 176 -6.90 -6.99 -7.92
C ALA A 176 -7.86 -7.47 -9.01
N ASN A 177 -9.11 -7.76 -8.65
CA ASN A 177 -10.12 -8.21 -9.60
C ASN A 177 -10.44 -7.15 -10.66
N LEU A 178 -10.43 -5.86 -10.31
CA LEU A 178 -10.62 -4.79 -11.31
C LEU A 178 -9.56 -4.85 -12.42
N ASN A 179 -8.30 -5.05 -12.07
CA ASN A 179 -7.24 -5.20 -13.08
C ASN A 179 -7.37 -6.49 -13.89
N ILE A 180 -7.71 -7.60 -13.23
CA ILE A 180 -7.89 -8.91 -13.89
C ILE A 180 -9.07 -8.85 -14.88
N GLU A 181 -10.17 -8.22 -14.50
CA GLU A 181 -11.34 -8.01 -15.37
C GLU A 181 -11.00 -7.08 -16.54
N ALA A 182 -10.26 -5.98 -16.29
CA ALA A 182 -9.77 -5.10 -17.35
C ALA A 182 -8.85 -5.85 -18.35
N LYS A 183 -7.97 -6.73 -17.87
CA LYS A 183 -7.13 -7.58 -18.72
C LYS A 183 -7.94 -8.62 -19.51
N LYS A 184 -8.99 -9.18 -18.92
CA LYS A 184 -9.91 -10.09 -19.62
C LYS A 184 -10.68 -9.38 -20.72
N ALA A 185 -11.16 -8.16 -20.44
CA ALA A 185 -11.88 -7.34 -21.41
C ALA A 185 -10.97 -6.85 -22.54
N ASN A 186 -9.70 -6.54 -22.24
CA ASN A 186 -8.69 -6.19 -23.22
C ASN A 186 -7.39 -6.99 -22.99
N PRO A 187 -7.21 -8.15 -23.67
CA PRO A 187 -6.01 -8.96 -23.53
C PRO A 187 -4.70 -8.24 -23.90
N SER A 188 -4.77 -7.21 -24.75
CA SER A 188 -3.62 -6.37 -25.15
C SER A 188 -3.28 -5.27 -24.14
N LEU A 189 -4.08 -5.08 -23.07
CA LEU A 189 -3.89 -4.04 -22.07
C LEU A 189 -2.52 -4.15 -21.41
N ASP A 190 -1.71 -3.10 -21.55
CA ASP A 190 -0.42 -2.99 -20.87
C ASP A 190 -0.62 -2.71 -19.37
N SER A 191 0.30 -3.19 -18.54
CA SER A 191 0.20 -3.07 -17.07
C SER A 191 0.25 -1.62 -16.59
N SER A 192 0.86 -0.73 -17.37
CA SER A 192 0.84 0.72 -17.12
C SER A 192 -0.56 1.35 -17.25
N ASN A 193 -1.47 0.69 -17.97
CA ASN A 193 -2.83 1.15 -18.23
C ASN A 193 -3.88 0.41 -17.38
N PHE A 194 -3.45 -0.35 -16.38
CA PHE A 194 -4.39 -0.96 -15.45
C PHE A 194 -5.17 0.10 -14.65
N PRO A 195 -6.46 -0.17 -14.33
CA PRO A 195 -7.24 0.73 -13.48
C PRO A 195 -6.56 1.04 -12.14
N ILE A 196 -5.87 0.06 -11.57
CA ILE A 196 -5.11 0.19 -10.33
C ILE A 196 -3.63 -0.03 -10.61
N ASN A 197 -2.80 0.96 -10.30
CA ASN A 197 -1.35 0.78 -10.39
C ASN A 197 -0.81 -0.01 -9.18
N MET A 198 -0.63 -1.32 -9.36
CA MET A 198 -0.10 -2.23 -8.34
C MET A 198 1.38 -2.00 -8.00
N ASN A 199 2.11 -1.30 -8.87
CA ASN A 199 3.56 -1.12 -8.77
C ASN A 199 3.95 0.31 -8.39
N ARG A 200 2.96 1.15 -8.06
CA ARG A 200 3.20 2.56 -7.77
C ARG A 200 4.20 2.70 -6.61
N LEU A 201 5.29 3.40 -6.86
CA LEU A 201 6.28 3.77 -5.84
C LEU A 201 5.91 5.16 -5.28
N VAL A 202 5.61 5.24 -3.99
CA VAL A 202 5.40 6.51 -3.28
C VAL A 202 6.45 6.64 -2.18
N GLY A 203 7.31 7.66 -2.30
CA GLY A 203 8.49 7.80 -1.45
C GLY A 203 9.44 6.61 -1.61
N LYS A 204 9.48 5.73 -0.60
CA LYS A 204 10.32 4.51 -0.59
C LYS A 204 9.51 3.21 -0.63
N PHE A 205 8.19 3.29 -0.75
CA PHE A 205 7.30 2.14 -0.57
C PHE A 205 6.50 1.85 -1.84
N THR A 206 6.44 0.57 -2.20
CA THR A 206 5.43 0.02 -3.12
C THR A 206 4.43 -0.82 -2.31
N PRO A 207 3.29 -1.21 -2.89
CA PRO A 207 2.37 -2.15 -2.23
C PRO A 207 3.06 -3.46 -1.84
N LEU A 208 3.95 -3.99 -2.69
CA LEU A 208 4.72 -5.21 -2.41
C LEU A 208 5.65 -5.04 -1.20
N ASN A 209 6.37 -3.92 -1.09
CA ASN A 209 7.22 -3.66 0.09
C ASN A 209 6.42 -3.73 1.39
N ILE A 210 5.26 -3.08 1.43
CA ILE A 210 4.39 -3.05 2.61
C ILE A 210 3.92 -4.46 2.97
N LEU A 211 3.52 -5.27 1.99
CA LEU A 211 3.10 -6.66 2.21
C LEU A 211 4.22 -7.52 2.79
N LEU A 212 5.44 -7.42 2.25
CA LEU A 212 6.58 -8.20 2.73
C LEU A 212 7.00 -7.80 4.14
N ASP A 213 7.11 -6.51 4.43
CA ASP A 213 7.47 -6.00 5.76
C ASP A 213 6.46 -6.44 6.84
N ASN A 214 5.17 -6.45 6.46
CA ASN A 214 4.09 -6.91 7.33
C ASN A 214 3.90 -8.43 7.36
N GLN A 215 4.72 -9.19 6.61
CA GLN A 215 4.61 -10.65 6.41
C GLN A 215 3.21 -11.08 5.98
N PHE A 216 2.55 -10.27 5.15
CA PHE A 216 1.21 -10.52 4.64
C PHE A 216 1.29 -11.03 3.21
N TYR A 217 1.71 -12.29 3.06
CA TYR A 217 2.05 -12.89 1.77
C TYR A 217 0.85 -13.44 0.98
N GLU A 218 -0.23 -13.80 1.69
CA GLU A 218 -1.42 -14.42 1.13
C GLU A 218 -2.01 -13.72 -0.13
N PRO A 219 -2.15 -12.39 -0.20
CA PRO A 219 -2.70 -11.74 -1.40
C PRO A 219 -1.73 -11.63 -2.59
N ILE A 220 -0.42 -11.86 -2.39
CA ILE A 220 0.61 -11.58 -3.40
C ILE A 220 0.39 -12.38 -4.71
N PRO A 221 0.09 -13.70 -4.70
CA PRO A 221 -0.14 -14.43 -5.95
C PRO A 221 -1.25 -13.82 -6.80
N LYS A 222 -2.35 -13.39 -6.15
CA LYS A 222 -3.47 -12.75 -6.85
C LYS A 222 -3.10 -11.36 -7.37
N LEU A 223 -2.28 -10.62 -6.62
CA LEU A 223 -1.76 -9.33 -7.09
C LEU A 223 -0.82 -9.49 -8.28
N ILE A 224 -0.03 -10.56 -8.35
CA ILE A 224 0.80 -10.87 -9.54
C ILE A 224 -0.08 -11.09 -10.77
N GLU A 225 -1.17 -11.87 -10.66
CA GLU A 225 -2.16 -12.00 -11.74
C GLU A 225 -2.76 -10.65 -12.15
N ALA A 226 -2.91 -9.73 -11.19
CA ALA A 226 -3.42 -8.37 -11.39
C ALA A 226 -2.35 -7.36 -11.85
N GLY A 227 -1.14 -7.81 -12.19
CA GLY A 227 -0.08 -6.95 -12.73
C GLY A 227 0.96 -6.45 -11.74
N LEU A 228 0.99 -6.96 -10.51
CA LEU A 228 2.10 -6.71 -9.58
C LEU A 228 3.40 -7.33 -10.14
N ASP A 229 4.42 -6.51 -10.31
CA ASP A 229 5.73 -6.92 -10.79
C ASP A 229 6.69 -7.10 -9.61
N LEU A 230 7.10 -8.35 -9.37
CA LEU A 230 8.10 -8.68 -8.36
C LEU A 230 9.49 -8.12 -8.68
N ASN A 231 9.75 -7.77 -9.94
CA ASN A 231 11.06 -7.32 -10.41
C ASN A 231 11.11 -5.81 -10.65
N ALA A 232 10.02 -5.10 -10.34
CA ALA A 232 9.94 -3.65 -10.46
C ALA A 232 11.05 -3.01 -9.61
N PRO A 233 11.78 -2.03 -10.17
CA PRO A 233 12.79 -1.33 -9.41
C PRO A 233 12.16 -0.51 -8.30
N LEU A 234 12.76 -0.56 -7.13
CA LEU A 234 12.33 0.21 -5.97
C LEU A 234 13.15 1.49 -5.82
N TYR A 235 13.08 2.10 -4.64
CA TYR A 235 13.99 3.18 -4.26
C TYR A 235 15.46 2.76 -4.51
N HIS A 236 16.30 3.68 -4.99
CA HIS A 236 17.67 3.38 -5.48
C HIS A 236 17.78 2.38 -6.65
N ASN A 237 16.67 2.09 -7.35
CA ASN A 237 16.65 1.19 -8.50
C ASN A 237 17.09 -0.25 -8.15
N TRP A 238 16.78 -0.68 -6.92
CA TRP A 238 17.07 -2.04 -6.44
C TRP A 238 15.84 -2.95 -6.56
N PRO A 239 16.02 -4.21 -7.00
CA PRO A 239 14.95 -5.21 -6.99
C PRO A 239 14.46 -5.55 -5.57
N ILE A 240 13.20 -5.96 -5.40
CA ILE A 240 12.64 -6.33 -4.08
C ILE A 240 13.44 -7.43 -3.38
N ILE A 241 14.00 -8.37 -4.15
CA ILE A 241 14.77 -9.49 -3.60
C ILE A 241 16.04 -9.01 -2.87
N PHE A 242 16.61 -7.84 -3.22
CA PHE A 242 17.74 -7.26 -2.50
C PHE A 242 17.33 -6.88 -1.07
N TYR A 243 16.14 -6.30 -0.90
CA TYR A 243 15.62 -5.94 0.42
C TYR A 243 15.26 -7.17 1.24
N ALA A 244 14.62 -8.17 0.62
CA ALA A 244 14.26 -9.42 1.27
C ALA A 244 15.48 -10.14 1.87
N VAL A 245 16.64 -10.09 1.19
CA VAL A 245 17.88 -10.70 1.66
C VAL A 245 18.43 -10.05 2.94
N ARG A 246 18.24 -8.73 3.09
CA ARG A 246 18.60 -7.98 4.31
C ARG A 246 17.57 -8.17 5.42
N GLY A 247 16.35 -8.56 5.04
CA GLY A 247 15.24 -8.85 5.93
C GLY A 247 15.24 -10.30 6.43
N LYS A 248 14.05 -10.88 6.55
CA LYS A 248 13.86 -12.24 7.03
C LYS A 248 14.05 -13.24 5.89
N PHE A 249 14.74 -14.34 6.18
CA PHE A 249 14.93 -15.45 5.23
C PHE A 249 13.62 -15.93 4.57
N SER A 250 12.51 -15.99 5.32
CA SER A 250 11.21 -16.42 4.78
C SER A 250 10.70 -15.56 3.62
N GLN A 251 11.10 -14.28 3.53
CA GLN A 251 10.76 -13.42 2.40
C GLN A 251 11.49 -13.85 1.12
N VAL A 252 12.77 -14.24 1.24
CA VAL A 252 13.58 -14.70 0.10
C VAL A 252 12.97 -15.97 -0.49
N GLN A 253 12.69 -16.97 0.37
CA GLN A 253 12.07 -18.21 -0.07
C GLN A 253 10.72 -17.95 -0.74
N PHE A 254 9.85 -17.15 -0.11
CA PHE A 254 8.55 -16.81 -0.67
C PHE A 254 8.65 -16.16 -2.06
N LEU A 255 9.51 -15.13 -2.22
CA LEU A 255 9.69 -14.46 -3.51
C LEU A 255 10.20 -15.41 -4.60
N VAL A 256 11.11 -16.30 -4.25
CA VAL A 256 11.67 -17.31 -5.15
C VAL A 256 10.59 -18.32 -5.58
N ASP A 257 9.72 -18.73 -4.65
CA ASP A 257 8.58 -19.60 -4.96
C ASP A 257 7.56 -18.92 -5.88
N GLN A 258 7.42 -17.60 -5.77
CA GLN A 258 6.66 -16.76 -6.70
C GLN A 258 7.41 -16.41 -8.00
N LYS A 259 8.55 -17.07 -8.28
CA LYS A 259 9.36 -16.90 -9.50
C LYS A 259 9.95 -15.48 -9.69
N CYS A 260 10.26 -14.78 -8.60
CA CYS A 260 11.05 -13.54 -8.64
C CYS A 260 12.42 -13.79 -9.30
N GLU A 261 12.92 -12.84 -10.09
CA GLU A 261 14.23 -12.93 -10.74
C GLU A 261 15.35 -12.84 -9.68
N VAL A 262 16.16 -13.90 -9.58
CA VAL A 262 17.21 -14.04 -8.56
C VAL A 262 18.58 -13.57 -9.03
N ASN A 263 18.74 -13.27 -10.32
CA ASN A 263 20.00 -12.85 -10.93
C ASN A 263 20.00 -11.40 -11.41
N GLN A 264 18.93 -10.66 -11.13
CA GLN A 264 18.80 -9.28 -11.60
C GLN A 264 19.98 -8.43 -11.11
N ARG A 265 20.60 -7.72 -12.05
CA ARG A 265 21.77 -6.90 -11.78
C ARG A 265 21.34 -5.44 -11.56
N ALA A 266 21.70 -4.88 -10.42
CA ALA A 266 21.53 -3.45 -10.15
C ALA A 266 22.52 -2.62 -10.99
N ALA A 267 22.26 -1.31 -11.10
CA ALA A 267 23.05 -0.40 -11.93
C ALA A 267 24.56 -0.39 -11.61
N ASN A 268 24.93 -0.60 -10.34
CA ASN A 268 26.32 -0.69 -9.87
C ASN A 268 26.95 -2.09 -10.03
N GLY A 269 26.27 -2.98 -10.74
CA GLY A 269 26.71 -4.34 -11.02
C GLY A 269 26.41 -5.37 -9.93
N TRP A 270 25.76 -4.97 -8.83
CA TRP A 270 25.37 -5.88 -7.75
C TRP A 270 24.29 -6.87 -8.18
N THR A 271 24.27 -8.05 -7.56
CA THR A 271 23.23 -9.08 -7.72
C THR A 271 22.71 -9.48 -6.33
N PRO A 272 21.56 -10.19 -6.21
CA PRO A 272 21.05 -10.65 -4.91
C PRO A 272 22.08 -11.51 -4.16
N MET A 273 22.91 -12.27 -4.89
CA MET A 273 24.00 -13.05 -4.31
C MET A 273 25.09 -12.20 -3.66
N HIS A 274 25.41 -11.01 -4.19
CA HIS A 274 26.34 -10.09 -3.55
C HIS A 274 25.78 -9.58 -2.22
N VAL A 275 24.49 -9.24 -2.18
CA VAL A 275 23.82 -8.81 -0.94
C VAL A 275 23.81 -9.96 0.07
N ALA A 276 23.46 -11.18 -0.35
CA ALA A 276 23.42 -12.34 0.55
C ALA A 276 24.80 -12.67 1.12
N ALA A 277 25.85 -12.53 0.31
CA ALA A 277 27.23 -12.69 0.75
C ALA A 277 27.66 -11.62 1.75
N GLN A 278 27.35 -10.34 1.47
CA GLN A 278 27.66 -9.23 2.38
C GLN A 278 26.93 -9.36 3.72
N GLU A 279 25.64 -9.69 3.70
CA GLU A 279 24.79 -9.85 4.90
C GLU A 279 25.01 -11.21 5.59
N ARG A 280 25.83 -12.10 5.00
CA ARG A 280 26.14 -13.46 5.51
C ARG A 280 24.90 -14.32 5.69
N ASN A 281 23.95 -14.17 4.77
CA ASN A 281 22.71 -14.92 4.76
C ASN A 281 22.92 -16.26 4.03
N ILE A 282 23.48 -17.24 4.73
CA ILE A 282 23.82 -18.58 4.20
C ILE A 282 22.62 -19.21 3.48
N GLN A 283 21.43 -19.07 4.06
CA GLN A 283 20.23 -19.69 3.51
C GLN A 283 19.82 -19.04 2.19
N ALA A 284 19.89 -17.70 2.08
CA ALA A 284 19.69 -17.01 0.80
C ALA A 284 20.77 -17.40 -0.23
N VAL A 285 22.04 -17.54 0.17
CA VAL A 285 23.10 -18.02 -0.73
C VAL A 285 22.79 -19.42 -1.27
N LYS A 286 22.36 -20.35 -0.42
CA LYS A 286 21.96 -21.71 -0.83
C LYS A 286 20.82 -21.66 -1.86
N ILE A 287 19.74 -20.94 -1.57
CA ILE A 287 18.62 -20.80 -2.52
C ILE A 287 19.09 -20.23 -3.85
N PHE A 288 19.90 -19.16 -3.83
CA PHE A 288 20.34 -18.54 -5.07
C PHE A 288 21.24 -19.48 -5.88
N LEU A 289 22.12 -20.25 -5.24
CA LEU A 289 22.92 -21.28 -5.92
C LEU A 289 22.05 -22.39 -6.52
N GLU A 290 21.04 -22.87 -5.77
CA GLU A 290 20.07 -23.85 -6.26
C GLU A 290 19.27 -23.34 -7.47
N LYS A 291 18.98 -22.03 -7.50
CA LYS A 291 18.32 -21.36 -8.62
C LYS A 291 19.30 -20.91 -9.73
N GLY A 292 20.55 -21.37 -9.68
CA GLY A 292 21.53 -21.20 -10.75
C GLY A 292 22.25 -19.85 -10.77
N ALA A 293 22.19 -19.08 -9.68
CA ALA A 293 22.90 -17.81 -9.58
C ALA A 293 24.41 -18.00 -9.71
N ASP A 294 25.05 -17.06 -10.39
CA ASP A 294 26.48 -17.14 -10.67
C ASP A 294 27.33 -16.54 -9.53
N PRO A 295 28.07 -17.38 -8.76
CA PRO A 295 28.90 -16.91 -7.66
C PRO A 295 30.17 -16.16 -8.13
N HIS A 296 30.42 -16.10 -9.43
CA HIS A 296 31.54 -15.37 -10.04
C HIS A 296 31.20 -13.97 -10.52
N THR A 297 29.95 -13.54 -10.38
CA THR A 297 29.54 -12.19 -10.78
C THR A 297 30.38 -11.15 -10.06
N LEU A 298 30.65 -10.03 -10.75
CA LEU A 298 31.45 -8.94 -10.21
C LEU A 298 30.63 -7.66 -10.18
N THR A 299 30.77 -6.90 -9.09
CA THR A 299 30.33 -5.50 -9.03
C THR A 299 31.21 -4.63 -9.92
N MET A 300 30.82 -3.36 -10.13
CA MET A 300 31.69 -2.39 -10.81
C MET A 300 33.04 -2.17 -10.11
N ASN A 301 33.09 -2.38 -8.79
CA ASN A 301 34.33 -2.32 -8.00
C ASN A 301 35.12 -3.64 -8.03
N LYS A 302 34.81 -4.54 -8.96
CA LYS A 302 35.46 -5.86 -9.13
C LYS A 302 35.35 -6.76 -7.88
N SER A 303 34.37 -6.53 -7.01
CA SER A 303 34.10 -7.40 -5.87
C SER A 303 33.22 -8.55 -6.31
N SER A 304 33.63 -9.79 -6.00
CA SER A 304 32.79 -10.99 -6.13
C SER A 304 31.98 -11.22 -4.85
N PRO A 305 30.88 -12.01 -4.90
CA PRO A 305 30.19 -12.47 -3.70
C PRO A 305 31.15 -13.09 -2.68
N PHE A 306 32.11 -13.92 -3.14
CA PHE A 306 33.12 -14.50 -2.26
C PHE A 306 33.95 -13.43 -1.54
N SER A 307 34.47 -12.43 -2.27
CA SER A 307 35.27 -11.35 -1.68
C SER A 307 34.49 -10.52 -0.66
N LEU A 308 33.19 -10.32 -0.89
CA LEU A 308 32.31 -9.61 0.03
C LEU A 308 32.02 -10.43 1.30
N ALA A 309 31.85 -11.75 1.18
CA ALA A 309 31.72 -12.63 2.33
C ALA A 309 33.04 -12.70 3.15
N ALA A 310 34.19 -12.70 2.48
CA ALA A 310 35.52 -12.85 3.10
C ALA A 310 36.08 -11.57 3.73
N GLY A 311 35.74 -10.39 3.19
CA GLY A 311 36.34 -9.09 3.57
C GLY A 311 36.04 -8.57 4.98
N PHE A 312 35.16 -9.20 5.75
CA PHE A 312 34.71 -8.67 7.05
C PHE A 312 35.07 -9.56 8.28
N SER A 313 36.36 -9.66 8.66
CA SER A 313 36.97 -10.14 9.95
C SER A 313 36.48 -11.48 10.58
N PRO A 314 37.30 -12.38 11.18
CA PRO A 314 36.91 -13.75 11.53
C PRO A 314 36.35 -13.91 12.96
N LYS A 315 35.01 -14.06 13.13
CA LYS A 315 34.37 -14.71 14.29
C LYS A 315 33.05 -15.38 13.85
N ASP A 316 33.10 -16.70 13.72
CA ASP A 316 32.09 -17.77 13.88
C ASP A 316 30.76 -17.83 13.10
N ARG A 317 30.47 -16.93 12.16
CA ARG A 317 29.48 -17.19 11.08
C ARG A 317 29.98 -16.87 9.66
N LYS A 318 31.24 -16.44 9.60
CA LYS A 318 31.81 -15.69 8.49
C LYS A 318 32.61 -16.59 7.54
N ALA A 319 33.23 -17.63 8.09
CA ALA A 319 33.89 -18.67 7.32
C ALA A 319 32.86 -19.50 6.54
N GLU A 320 31.70 -19.81 7.12
CA GLU A 320 30.74 -20.73 6.49
C GLU A 320 30.11 -20.16 5.20
N THR A 321 29.72 -18.88 5.18
CA THR A 321 29.18 -18.27 3.94
C THR A 321 30.25 -18.19 2.85
N ALA A 322 31.46 -17.73 3.19
CA ALA A 322 32.56 -17.64 2.25
C ALA A 322 32.99 -19.03 1.76
N GLN A 323 33.02 -20.03 2.64
CA GLN A 323 33.36 -21.41 2.33
C GLN A 323 32.30 -22.04 1.42
N LEU A 324 31.02 -21.85 1.70
CA LEU A 324 29.94 -22.35 0.85
C LEU A 324 29.98 -21.72 -0.55
N ILE A 325 30.24 -20.41 -0.65
CA ILE A 325 30.45 -19.75 -1.94
C ILE A 325 31.71 -20.31 -2.64
N LYS A 326 32.80 -20.53 -1.90
CA LYS A 326 34.05 -21.11 -2.44
C LYS A 326 33.84 -22.53 -2.98
N GLU A 327 33.09 -23.36 -2.27
CA GLU A 327 32.73 -24.71 -2.69
C GLU A 327 31.85 -24.69 -3.92
N ALA A 328 30.85 -23.81 -3.96
CA ALA A 328 29.99 -23.64 -5.13
C ALA A 328 30.77 -23.17 -6.36
N VAL A 329 31.73 -22.26 -6.17
CA VAL A 329 32.70 -21.84 -7.19
C VAL A 329 33.51 -23.04 -7.69
N ALA A 330 34.11 -23.82 -6.79
CA ALA A 330 34.90 -24.99 -7.16
C ALA A 330 34.07 -26.03 -7.94
N ALA A 331 32.83 -26.29 -7.50
CA ALA A 331 31.90 -27.20 -8.16
C ALA A 331 31.52 -26.71 -9.57
N LYS A 332 31.28 -25.41 -9.76
CA LYS A 332 30.96 -24.84 -11.08
C LYS A 332 32.15 -24.92 -12.05
N ILE A 333 33.35 -24.61 -11.59
CA ILE A 333 34.59 -24.76 -12.37
C ILE A 333 34.79 -26.23 -12.78
N ALA A 334 34.62 -27.17 -11.85
CA ALA A 334 34.72 -28.60 -12.14
C ALA A 334 33.72 -29.03 -13.22
N ARG A 335 32.46 -28.60 -13.14
CA ARG A 335 31.44 -28.86 -14.17
C ARG A 335 31.83 -28.27 -15.53
N MET A 336 32.35 -27.04 -15.58
CA MET A 336 32.81 -26.40 -16.82
C MET A 336 33.97 -27.16 -17.47
N ILE A 337 34.94 -27.63 -16.68
CA ILE A 337 36.07 -28.45 -17.17
C ILE A 337 35.55 -29.75 -17.78
N VAL A 338 34.64 -30.44 -17.09
CA VAL A 338 34.01 -31.69 -17.56
C VAL A 338 33.24 -31.45 -18.86
N GLN A 339 32.43 -30.39 -18.94
CA GLN A 339 31.65 -30.06 -20.12
C GLN A 339 32.53 -29.72 -21.33
N LYS A 340 33.59 -28.93 -21.15
CA LYS A 340 34.57 -28.62 -22.20
C LYS A 340 35.25 -29.88 -22.72
N LYS A 341 35.61 -30.82 -21.81
CA LYS A 341 36.21 -32.11 -22.18
C LYS A 341 35.22 -33.00 -22.95
N LEU A 342 33.95 -33.03 -22.55
CA LEU A 342 32.87 -33.71 -23.26
C LEU A 342 32.63 -33.15 -24.67
N GLU A 343 32.65 -31.83 -24.83
CA GLU A 343 32.51 -31.18 -26.14
C GLU A 343 33.69 -31.50 -27.06
N GLN A 344 34.92 -31.50 -26.53
CA GLN A 344 36.11 -31.92 -27.27
C GLN A 344 36.00 -33.38 -27.73
N LEU A 345 35.54 -34.29 -26.85
CA LEU A 345 35.31 -35.70 -27.18
C LEU A 345 34.20 -35.87 -28.23
N LYS A 346 33.11 -35.11 -28.14
CA LYS A 346 32.04 -35.12 -29.16
C LYS A 346 32.53 -34.61 -30.51
N LYS A 347 33.37 -33.58 -30.55
CA LYS A 347 34.00 -33.07 -31.78
C LYS A 347 34.99 -34.08 -32.36
N ALA A 348 35.74 -34.78 -31.52
CA ALA A 348 36.68 -35.82 -31.94
C ALA A 348 35.99 -37.07 -32.52
N LYS A 349 34.75 -37.38 -32.10
CA LYS A 349 33.94 -38.49 -32.65
C LYS A 349 33.16 -38.15 -33.93
N LYS A 350 33.09 -36.87 -34.31
CA LYS A 350 32.42 -36.40 -35.54
C LYS A 350 33.40 -36.16 -36.70
N LYS A 351 34.69 -36.27 -36.44
CA LYS A 351 35.75 -36.42 -37.44
C LYS A 351 36.11 -37.88 -37.53
#